data_AF-A0A2D9G2Z1-F1
#
_entry.id   AF-A0A2D9G2Z1-F1
#
_cell.length_a   1.000
_cell.length_b   1.000
_cell.length_c   1.000
_cell.angle_alpha   90.00
_cell.angle_beta   90.00
_cell.angle_gamma   90.00
#
_symmetry.space_group_name_H-M   'P 1'
#
loop_
_entity.id
_entity.type
_entity.pdbx_description
1 polymer ?
#
loop_
_entity_poly.entity_id
_entity_poly.type
_entity_poly.pdbx_seq_one_letter_code
_entity_poly.pdbx_strand_id
1 'polypeptide(L)' 'MSDSSYQKPFGSLLIPCIIAAIGAPILLNQFGFEYNPISDGFDIANFAIDMGVFVAIAVIASFLYQSIFKVVKKEH' A
#
# COMPACT_ATOMS: atom_id res chain seq x y z
N MET A 1 -31.29 13.51 14.35
CA MET A 1 -30.49 14.02 13.22
C MET A 1 -29.54 12.91 12.84
N SER A 2 -29.59 12.47 11.58
CA SER A 2 -28.92 11.26 11.10
C SER A 2 -27.42 11.31 11.31
N ASP A 3 -26.88 10.36 12.08
CA ASP A 3 -25.46 10.04 12.07
C ASP A 3 -25.09 9.62 10.65
N SER A 4 -24.55 10.57 9.88
CA SER A 4 -23.84 10.27 8.66
C SER A 4 -22.58 9.53 9.08
N SER A 5 -22.70 8.22 9.30
CA SER A 5 -21.59 7.32 9.45
C SER A 5 -20.82 7.41 8.13
N TYR A 6 -19.86 8.32 8.08
CA TYR A 6 -18.90 8.47 7.00
C TYR A 6 -18.09 7.17 7.03
N GLN A 7 -18.62 6.14 6.37
CA GLN A 7 -17.93 4.90 6.10
C GLN A 7 -16.80 5.30 5.16
N LYS A 8 -15.68 5.79 5.70
CA LYS A 8 -14.50 6.09 4.92
C LYS A 8 -14.14 4.77 4.22
N PRO A 9 -14.21 4.68 2.88
CA PRO A 9 -13.74 3.47 2.18
C PRO A 9 -12.26 3.20 2.51
N PHE A 10 -11.55 4.24 2.96
CA PHE A 10 -10.15 4.29 3.35
C PHE A 10 -9.91 4.41 4.86
N GLY A 11 -10.83 3.92 5.70
CA GLY A 11 -10.81 4.10 7.17
C GLY A 11 -9.50 3.77 7.88
N SER A 12 -8.61 3.00 7.26
CA SER A 12 -7.21 2.90 7.66
C SER A 12 -6.33 2.66 6.44
N LEU A 13 -6.05 3.70 5.64
CA LEU A 13 -4.93 3.67 4.66
C LEU A 13 -3.59 3.36 5.33
N LEU A 14 -3.50 3.56 6.64
CA LEU A 14 -2.35 3.22 7.47
C LEU A 14 -1.93 1.76 7.31
N ILE A 15 -2.87 0.81 7.40
CA ILE A 15 -2.51 -0.63 7.33
C ILE A 15 -1.96 -1.00 5.93
N PRO A 16 -2.65 -0.69 4.81
CA PRO A 16 -2.09 -0.91 3.47
C PRO A 16 -0.77 -0.20 3.22
N CYS A 17 -0.59 1.03 3.74
CA CYS A 17 0.67 1.75 3.61
C CYS A 17 1.81 1.10 4.40
N ILE A 18 1.56 0.57 5.61
CA ILE A 18 2.56 -0.18 6.38
C ILE A 18 2.96 -1.45 5.62
N ILE A 19 1.97 -2.17 5.08
CA ILE A 19 2.22 -3.37 4.25
C ILE A 19 3.05 -3.00 3.03
N ALA A 20 2.73 -1.91 2.34
CA ALA A 20 3.49 -1.44 1.18
C ALA A 20 4.91 -0.98 1.54
N ALA A 21 5.09 -0.30 2.67
CA ALA A 21 6.39 0.19 3.11
C ALA A 21 7.38 -0.95 3.43
N ILE A 22 6.87 -2.11 3.89
CA ILE A 22 7.69 -3.29 4.15
C ILE A 22 7.79 -4.17 2.90
N GLY A 23 6.68 -4.33 2.17
CA GLY A 23 6.58 -5.22 1.02
C GLY A 23 7.30 -4.73 -0.22
N ALA A 24 7.29 -3.41 -0.50
CA ALA A 24 7.94 -2.86 -1.68
C ALA A 24 9.47 -3.07 -1.64
N PRO A 25 10.20 -2.74 -0.55
CA PRO A 25 11.63 -3.02 -0.47
C PRO A 25 11.97 -4.50 -0.62
N ILE A 26 11.17 -5.40 -0.02
CA ILE A 26 11.39 -6.85 -0.11
C ILE A 26 11.23 -7.32 -1.55
N LEU A 27 10.15 -6.92 -2.22
CA LEU A 27 9.89 -7.30 -3.61
C LEU A 27 10.97 -6.76 -4.53
N LEU A 28 11.29 -5.47 -4.44
CA LEU A 28 12.29 -4.83 -5.28
C LEU A 28 13.67 -5.49 -5.09
N ASN A 29 14.08 -5.79 -3.86
CA ASN A 29 15.31 -6.51 -3.57
C ASN A 29 15.33 -7.93 -4.20
N GLN A 30 14.22 -8.66 -4.18
CA GLN A 30 14.13 -9.98 -4.85
C GLN A 30 14.34 -9.90 -6.37
N PHE A 31 13.99 -8.78 -7.01
CA PHE A 31 14.23 -8.55 -8.43
C PHE A 31 15.59 -7.89 -8.71
N GLY A 32 16.45 -7.73 -7.71
CA GLY A 32 17.75 -7.05 -7.83
C GLY A 32 17.63 -5.54 -8.04
N PHE A 33 16.47 -4.97 -7.72
CA PHE A 33 16.21 -3.54 -7.81
C PHE A 33 16.39 -2.93 -6.41
N GLU A 34 17.60 -2.54 -6.07
CA GLU A 34 17.89 -1.79 -4.85
C GLU A 34 18.20 -0.35 -5.26
N TYR A 35 17.25 0.55 -5.02
CA TYR A 35 17.39 1.97 -5.34
C TYR A 35 17.17 2.80 -4.08
N ASN A 36 18.14 3.65 -3.75
CA ASN A 36 18.05 4.59 -2.67
C ASN A 36 18.35 6.01 -3.19
N PRO A 37 17.35 6.91 -3.29
CA PRO A 37 17.52 8.25 -3.86
C PRO A 37 18.51 9.14 -3.10
N ILE A 38 18.85 8.79 -1.85
CA ILE A 38 19.84 9.52 -1.04
C ILE A 38 21.27 9.06 -1.35
N SER A 39 21.47 7.75 -1.52
CA SER A 39 22.80 7.15 -1.72
C SER A 39 23.21 7.14 -3.18
N ASP A 40 22.29 6.80 -4.07
CA ASP A 40 22.59 6.52 -5.49
C ASP A 40 22.47 7.78 -6.36
N GLY A 41 22.03 8.89 -5.76
CA GLY A 41 21.60 10.08 -6.46
C GLY A 41 20.17 9.95 -6.97
N PHE A 42 19.48 11.09 -7.09
CA PHE A 42 18.10 11.09 -7.53
C PHE A 42 18.00 10.80 -9.03
N ASP A 43 17.55 9.59 -9.36
CA ASP A 43 17.11 9.16 -10.68
C ASP A 43 15.58 9.06 -10.72
N ILE A 44 14.97 9.79 -11.66
CA ILE A 44 13.51 9.87 -11.75
C ILE A 44 12.86 8.58 -12.24
N ALA A 45 13.55 7.81 -13.10
CA ALA A 45 13.03 6.55 -13.60
C ALA A 45 13.01 5.51 -12.48
N ASN A 46 14.09 5.42 -11.72
CA ASN A 46 14.18 4.49 -10.61
C ASN A 46 13.23 4.86 -9.47
N PHE A 47 13.09 6.16 -9.18
CA PHE A 47 12.11 6.64 -8.22
C PHE A 47 10.67 6.34 -8.64
N ALA A 48 10.35 6.48 -9.93
CA ALA A 48 9.03 6.15 -10.43
C ALA A 48 8.70 4.65 -10.33
N ILE A 49 9.69 3.78 -10.53
CA ILE A 49 9.54 2.32 -10.35
C ILE A 49 9.27 2.00 -8.88
N ASP A 50 10.09 2.52 -7.96
CA ASP A 50 9.95 2.30 -6.52
C ASP A 50 8.57 2.77 -6.01
N MET A 51 8.19 4.00 -6.37
CA MET A 51 6.88 4.56 -6.06
C MET A 51 5.74 3.75 -6.68
N GLY A 52 5.90 3.31 -7.93
CA GLY A 52 4.91 2.50 -8.64
C GLY A 52 4.64 1.16 -7.95
N VAL A 53 5.70 0.47 -7.51
CA VAL A 53 5.59 -0.79 -6.78
C VAL A 53 4.95 -0.57 -5.41
N PHE A 54 5.34 0.48 -4.70
CA PHE A 54 4.71 0.86 -3.44
C PHE A 54 3.20 1.08 -3.59
N VAL A 55 2.78 1.89 -4.57
CA VAL A 55 1.36 2.17 -4.83
C VAL A 55 0.62 0.90 -5.23
N ALA A 56 1.20 0.06 -6.08
CA ALA A 56 0.58 -1.21 -6.49
C ALA A 56 0.28 -2.12 -5.29
N ILE A 57 1.26 -2.29 -4.38
CA ILE A 57 1.10 -3.08 -3.16
C ILE A 57 0.05 -2.45 -2.24
N ALA A 58 0.08 -1.13 -2.06
CA ALA A 58 -0.88 -0.42 -1.23
C ALA A 58 -2.33 -0.60 -1.74
N VAL A 59 -2.54 -0.55 -3.06
CA VAL A 59 -3.86 -0.78 -3.68
C VAL A 59 -4.32 -2.22 -3.48
N ILE A 60 -3.45 -3.20 -3.73
CA ILE A 60 -3.78 -4.63 -3.53
C ILE A 60 -4.09 -4.91 -2.07
N ALA A 61 -3.26 -4.44 -1.14
CA ALA A 61 -3.48 -4.57 0.29
C ALA A 61 -4.78 -3.89 0.73
N SER A 62 -5.12 -2.73 0.16
CA SER A 62 -6.39 -2.04 0.44
C SER A 62 -7.59 -2.85 -0.03
N PHE A 63 -7.50 -3.44 -1.22
CA PHE A 63 -8.57 -4.29 -1.76
C PHE A 63 -8.77 -5.57 -0.92
N LEU A 64 -7.66 -6.21 -0.52
CA LEU A 64 -7.68 -7.38 0.36
C LEU A 64 -8.24 -7.04 1.74
N TYR A 65 -7.78 -5.93 2.34
CA TYR A 65 -8.27 -5.46 3.64
C TYR A 65 -9.78 -5.23 3.62
N GLN A 66 -10.30 -4.52 2.60
CA GLN A 66 -11.73 -4.29 2.45
C GLN A 66 -12.50 -5.60 2.19
N SER A 67 -11.95 -6.52 1.41
CA SER A 67 -12.58 -7.80 1.10
C SER A 67 -12.72 -8.66 2.35
N ILE A 68 -11.65 -8.79 3.15
CA ILE A 68 -11.66 -9.52 4.41
C ILE A 68 -12.63 -8.87 5.40
N PHE A 69 -12.59 -7.54 5.54
CA PHE A 69 -13.47 -6.82 6.47
C PHE A 69 -14.96 -6.96 6.09
N LYS A 70 -15.28 -6.98 4.79
CA LYS A 70 -16.64 -7.24 4.30
C LYS A 70 -17.10 -8.67 4.60
N VAL A 71 -16.21 -9.66 4.48
CA VAL A 71 -16.52 -11.06 4.83
C VAL A 71 -16.78 -11.19 6.34
N VAL A 72 -15.88 -10.67 7.17
CA VAL A 72 -16.01 -10.72 8.64
C VAL A 72 -17.28 -10.01 9.13
N LYS A 73 -17.65 -8.87 8.53
CA LYS A 73 -18.88 -8.15 8.88
C LYS A 73 -20.16 -8.88 8.44
N LYS A 74 -20.08 -9.81 7.47
CA LYS A 74 -21.26 -10.55 6.99
C LYS A 74 -21.57 -11.79 7.85
N GLU A 75 -20.61 -12.25 8.63
CA GLU A 75 -20.76 -13.40 9.54
C GLU A 75 -21.23 -13.02 10.96
N HIS A 76 -21.37 -11.72 11.25
CA HIS A 76 -21.91 -11.17 12.49
C HIS A 76 -23.20 -10.39 12.23
#